data_AF-A0A348N061-F1
#
_entry.id   AF-A0A348N061-F1
#
_cell.length_a   1.000
_cell.length_b   1.000
_cell.length_c   1.000
_cell.angle_alpha   90.00
_cell.angle_beta   90.00
_cell.angle_gamma   90.00
#
_symmetry.space_group_name_H-M   'P 1'
#
loop_
_entity.id
_entity.type
_entity.pdbx_description
1 polymer ?
#
loop_
_entity_poly.entity_id
_entity_poly.type
_entity_poly.pdbx_seq_one_letter_code
_entity_poly.pdbx_strand_id
1 'polypeptide(L)'
;MQEQAPSSEEQITIIEQAIVKAIEDRQIEIPLLPDVANQALLLAQNPESDASEMAKLIQGDQALAGHVMRIANSAAYSPTANLVSLQQAIARLGMGVISEVALSAALGAKLFHTPGYEKYVTQHWHKALLTGLWAKEVARQCRANVEVVFLAGLLHSIGYPAILQTIIEQSE
;
A
#
# COMPACT_ATOMS: atom_id res chain seq x y z
N MET A 1 -45.69 -3.92 -19.29
CA MET A 1 -44.75 -4.96 -18.86
C MET A 1 -43.84 -4.32 -17.84
N GLN A 2 -43.97 -4.67 -16.56
CA GLN A 2 -43.03 -4.21 -15.54
C GLN A 2 -41.83 -5.14 -15.60
N GLU A 3 -40.68 -4.59 -15.98
CA GLU A 3 -39.38 -5.27 -15.96
C GLU A 3 -38.99 -5.44 -14.49
N GLN A 4 -39.18 -6.64 -13.97
CA GLN A 4 -38.89 -6.99 -12.59
C GLN A 4 -37.38 -6.97 -12.42
N ALA A 5 -36.87 -6.13 -11.51
CA ALA A 5 -35.43 -6.05 -11.26
C ALA A 5 -34.88 -7.44 -10.89
N PRO A 6 -33.69 -7.83 -11.39
CA PRO A 6 -33.12 -9.15 -11.18
C PRO A 6 -32.95 -9.44 -9.68
N SER A 7 -33.15 -10.70 -9.30
CA SER A 7 -32.95 -11.17 -7.92
C SER A 7 -31.50 -10.98 -7.46
N SER A 8 -31.25 -10.94 -6.14
CA SER A 8 -29.90 -10.75 -5.61
C SER A 8 -28.91 -11.82 -6.09
N GLU A 9 -29.36 -13.06 -6.31
CA GLU A 9 -28.53 -14.16 -6.83
C GLU A 9 -28.18 -13.96 -8.31
N GLU A 10 -29.11 -13.45 -9.12
CA GLU A 10 -28.85 -13.10 -10.53
C GLU A 10 -27.87 -11.93 -10.63
N GLN A 11 -28.00 -10.91 -9.77
CA GLN A 11 -27.06 -9.79 -9.74
C GLN A 11 -25.63 -10.23 -9.42
N ILE A 12 -25.46 -11.12 -8.44
CA ILE A 12 -24.14 -11.68 -8.08
C ILE A 12 -23.53 -12.43 -9.28
N THR A 13 -24.34 -13.26 -9.95
CA THR A 13 -23.88 -14.05 -11.10
C THR A 13 -23.43 -13.16 -12.27
N ILE A 14 -24.17 -12.07 -12.53
CA ILE A 14 -23.82 -11.09 -13.57
C ILE A 14 -22.48 -10.42 -13.25
N ILE A 15 -22.28 -9.98 -12.00
CA ILE A 15 -21.03 -9.35 -11.57
C ILE A 15 -19.86 -10.34 -11.67
N GLU A 16 -20.05 -11.59 -11.23
CA GLU A 16 -19.01 -12.63 -11.33
C GLU A 16 -18.56 -12.84 -12.78
N GLN A 17 -19.51 -12.98 -13.71
CA GLN A 17 -19.21 -13.14 -15.13
C GLN A 17 -18.48 -11.92 -15.71
N ALA A 18 -18.88 -10.70 -15.32
CA ALA A 18 -18.22 -9.48 -15.74
C ALA A 18 -16.77 -9.42 -15.25
N ILE A 19 -16.51 -9.80 -13.99
CA ILE A 19 -15.15 -9.86 -13.43
C ILE A 19 -14.29 -10.89 -14.17
N VAL A 20 -14.80 -12.11 -14.37
CA VAL A 20 -14.05 -13.17 -15.07
C VAL A 20 -13.69 -12.71 -16.48
N LYS A 21 -14.64 -12.12 -17.20
CA LYS A 21 -14.39 -11.58 -18.53
C LYS A 21 -13.34 -10.45 -18.50
N ALA A 22 -13.43 -9.52 -17.54
CA ALA A 22 -12.44 -8.45 -17.40
C ALA A 22 -11.02 -8.98 -17.13
N ILE A 23 -10.89 -10.08 -16.38
CA ILE A 23 -9.61 -10.77 -16.16
C ILE A 23 -9.09 -11.38 -17.46
N GLU A 24 -9.94 -12.12 -18.18
CA GLU A 24 -9.58 -12.81 -19.43
C GLU A 24 -9.15 -11.80 -20.51
N ASP A 25 -9.89 -10.70 -20.63
CA ASP A 25 -9.64 -9.61 -21.57
C ASP A 25 -8.51 -8.66 -21.13
N ARG A 26 -7.88 -8.93 -19.97
CA ARG A 26 -6.81 -8.10 -19.36
C ARG A 26 -7.19 -6.62 -19.21
N GLN A 27 -8.45 -6.37 -18.84
CA GLN A 27 -9.01 -5.04 -18.62
C GLN A 27 -8.89 -4.57 -17.16
N ILE A 28 -8.27 -5.37 -16.28
CA ILE A 28 -8.00 -4.96 -14.89
C ILE A 28 -6.67 -4.23 -14.86
N GLU A 29 -6.73 -2.93 -14.57
CA GLU A 29 -5.55 -2.12 -14.35
C GLU A 29 -5.13 -2.18 -12.87
N ILE A 30 -3.89 -2.64 -12.64
CA ILE A 30 -3.24 -2.48 -11.35
C ILE A 30 -2.30 -1.28 -11.50
N PRO A 31 -2.54 -0.17 -10.77
CA PRO A 31 -1.71 1.02 -10.84
C PRO A 31 -0.26 0.68 -10.49
N LEU A 32 0.66 1.25 -11.26
CA LEU A 32 2.08 1.08 -11.02
C LEU A 32 2.46 1.68 -9.67
N LEU A 33 3.35 0.99 -8.96
CA LEU A 33 3.98 1.52 -7.77
C LEU A 33 4.68 2.84 -8.10
N PRO A 34 4.38 3.95 -7.40
CA PRO A 34 5.08 5.20 -7.58
C PRO A 34 6.60 5.02 -7.45
N ASP A 35 7.35 5.70 -8.31
CA ASP A 35 8.81 5.56 -8.40
C ASP A 35 9.51 5.72 -7.04
N VAL A 36 9.02 6.64 -6.20
CA VAL A 36 9.56 6.90 -4.86
C VAL A 36 9.45 5.68 -3.96
N ALA A 37 8.34 4.95 -4.00
CA ALA A 37 8.17 3.73 -3.19
C ALA A 37 9.04 2.58 -3.70
N ASN A 38 9.14 2.43 -5.02
CA ASN A 38 9.98 1.40 -5.64
C ASN A 38 11.48 1.66 -5.34
N GLN A 39 11.94 2.89 -5.50
CA GLN A 39 13.31 3.27 -5.19
C GLN A 39 13.62 3.12 -3.68
N ALA A 40 12.66 3.44 -2.80
CA ALA A 40 12.85 3.25 -1.36
C ALA A 40 13.04 1.76 -1.01
N LEU A 41 12.29 0.87 -1.66
CA LEU A 41 12.46 -0.58 -1.51
C LEU A 41 13.85 -1.05 -1.98
N LEU A 42 14.30 -0.57 -3.15
CA LEU A 42 15.61 -0.91 -3.70
C LEU A 42 16.75 -0.44 -2.80
N LEU A 43 16.68 0.81 -2.29
CA LEU A 43 17.66 1.35 -1.35
C LEU A 43 17.69 0.58 -0.03
N ALA A 44 16.54 0.13 0.47
CA ALA A 44 16.48 -0.64 1.71
C ALA A 44 17.08 -2.05 1.58
N GLN A 45 17.10 -2.62 0.38
CA GLN A 45 17.66 -3.94 0.09
C GLN A 45 19.15 -3.90 -0.32
N ASN A 46 19.68 -2.72 -0.65
CA ASN A 46 21.06 -2.55 -1.07
C ASN A 46 21.99 -2.35 0.15
N PRO A 47 22.94 -3.27 0.41
CA PRO A 47 23.90 -3.13 1.52
C PRO A 47 24.83 -1.92 1.42
N GLU A 48 25.05 -1.42 0.20
CA GLU A 48 25.93 -0.27 -0.07
C GLU A 48 25.20 1.07 0.08
N SER A 49 23.88 1.04 0.27
CA SER A 49 23.09 2.27 0.37
C SER A 49 23.08 2.84 1.78
N ASP A 50 23.02 4.17 1.85
CA ASP A 50 23.07 4.90 3.11
C ASP A 50 21.81 5.74 3.41
N ALA A 51 21.75 6.27 4.64
CA ALA A 51 20.64 7.11 5.09
C ALA A 51 20.53 8.44 4.33
N SER A 52 21.62 8.92 3.72
CA SER A 52 21.63 10.15 2.94
C SER A 52 20.92 9.95 1.61
N GLU A 53 21.15 8.82 0.94
CA GLU A 53 20.46 8.45 -0.30
C GLU A 53 18.95 8.32 -0.09
N MET A 54 18.53 7.61 0.97
CA MET A 54 17.11 7.52 1.33
C MET A 54 16.52 8.88 1.68
N ALA A 55 17.25 9.73 2.42
CA ALA A 55 16.77 11.07 2.75
C ALA A 55 16.53 11.91 1.49
N LYS A 56 17.45 11.88 0.52
CA LYS A 56 17.33 12.60 -0.75
C LYS A 56 16.11 12.14 -1.54
N LEU A 57 15.89 10.82 -1.60
CA LEU A 57 14.72 10.25 -2.27
C LEU A 57 13.41 10.77 -1.66
N ILE A 58 13.30 10.68 -0.34
CA ILE A 58 12.09 11.09 0.39
C ILE A 58 11.87 12.61 0.34
N GLN A 59 12.94 13.41 0.33
CA GLN A 59 12.85 14.88 0.22
C GLN A 59 12.19 15.35 -1.08
N GLY A 60 12.22 14.53 -2.15
CA GLY A 60 11.54 14.84 -3.40
C GLY A 60 10.02 14.98 -3.27
N ASP A 61 9.43 14.35 -2.25
CA ASP A 61 7.99 14.44 -1.94
C ASP A 61 7.79 15.02 -0.52
N GLN A 62 7.36 16.28 -0.46
CA GLN A 62 7.14 16.99 0.80
C GLN A 62 6.05 16.35 1.67
N ALA A 63 5.01 15.76 1.07
CA ALA A 63 3.93 15.13 1.80
C ALA A 63 4.43 13.83 2.45
N LEU A 64 5.21 13.04 1.71
CA LEU A 64 5.85 11.85 2.24
C LEU A 64 6.88 12.18 3.32
N ALA A 65 7.74 13.18 3.09
CA ALA A 65 8.70 13.65 4.08
C ALA A 65 8.03 14.06 5.40
N GLY A 66 6.93 14.82 5.33
CA GLY A 66 6.14 15.19 6.50
C GLY A 66 5.48 13.99 7.19
N HIS A 67 5.03 12.99 6.42
CA HIS A 67 4.47 11.76 6.97
C HIS A 67 5.52 10.92 7.70
N VAL A 68 6.70 10.74 7.11
CA VAL A 68 7.86 10.06 7.73
C VAL A 68 8.24 10.74 9.03
N MET A 69 8.40 12.07 9.04
CA MET A 69 8.77 12.81 10.24
C MET A 69 7.71 12.69 11.34
N ARG A 70 6.42 12.64 10.99
CA ARG A 70 5.32 12.44 11.95
C ARG A 70 5.38 11.06 12.59
N ILE A 71 5.65 10.01 11.81
CA ILE A 71 5.80 8.65 12.31
C ILE A 71 7.05 8.53 13.18
N ALA A 72 8.17 9.08 12.71
CA ALA A 72 9.44 9.03 13.42
C ALA A 72 9.37 9.74 14.79
N ASN A 73 8.60 10.81 14.89
CA ASN A 73 8.34 11.55 16.14
C ASN A 73 7.13 11.03 16.93
N SER A 74 6.49 9.94 16.50
CA SER A 74 5.40 9.36 17.28
C SER A 74 5.94 8.75 18.59
N ALA A 75 5.06 8.62 19.59
CA ALA A 75 5.39 8.05 20.89
C ALA A 75 6.00 6.63 20.80
N ALA A 76 5.72 5.90 19.71
CA ALA A 76 6.27 4.58 19.46
C ALA A 76 7.77 4.59 19.11
N TYR A 77 8.27 5.64 18.44
CA TYR A 77 9.63 5.68 17.88
C TYR A 77 10.56 6.71 18.54
N SER A 78 10.02 7.82 19.03
CA SER A 78 10.82 8.85 19.70
C SER A 78 10.12 9.44 20.93
N PRO A 79 10.04 8.69 22.04
CA PRO A 79 9.35 9.12 23.25
C PRO A 79 10.07 10.24 24.02
N THR A 80 11.37 10.47 23.75
CA THR A 80 12.23 11.34 24.57
C THR A 80 12.93 12.47 23.81
N ALA A 81 12.86 12.51 22.48
CA ALA A 81 13.54 13.52 21.68
C ALA A 81 12.75 13.86 20.41
N ASN A 82 12.69 15.14 20.02
CA ASN A 82 12.09 15.54 18.76
C ASN A 82 13.16 15.49 17.65
N LEU A 83 12.95 14.63 16.67
CA LEU A 83 13.77 14.52 15.47
C LEU A 83 13.41 15.67 14.52
N VAL A 84 14.43 16.37 14.00
CA VAL A 84 14.27 17.58 13.18
C VAL A 84 14.72 17.41 11.74
N SER A 85 15.30 16.25 11.38
CA SER A 85 15.69 15.93 10.00
C SER A 85 15.37 14.50 9.60
N LEU A 86 15.21 14.29 8.29
CA LEU A 86 14.99 12.96 7.72
C LEU A 86 16.17 12.03 7.98
N GLN A 87 17.41 12.53 7.93
CA GLN A 87 18.58 11.71 8.25
C GLN A 87 18.53 11.20 9.70
N GLN A 88 18.08 12.02 10.65
CA GLN A 88 17.88 11.58 12.04
C GLN A 88 16.76 10.55 12.15
N ALA A 89 15.65 10.74 11.44
CA ALA A 89 14.56 9.76 11.35
C ALA A 89 15.04 8.42 10.80
N ILE A 90 15.78 8.43 9.68
CA ILE A 90 16.30 7.21 9.05
C ILE A 90 17.34 6.53 9.93
N ALA A 91 18.25 7.28 10.56
CA ALA A 91 19.23 6.71 11.49
C ALA A 91 18.56 6.07 12.73
N ARG A 92 17.42 6.61 13.16
CA ARG A 92 16.67 6.11 14.32
C ARG A 92 15.78 4.91 14.00
N LEU A 93 15.05 4.97 12.87
CA LEU A 93 14.05 3.96 12.48
C LEU A 93 14.66 2.84 11.61
N GLY A 94 15.74 3.14 10.90
CA GLY A 94 16.37 2.26 9.91
C GLY A 94 15.74 2.38 8.52
N MET A 95 16.50 1.96 7.50
CA MET A 95 16.11 2.02 6.08
C MET A 95 14.83 1.22 5.80
N GLY A 96 14.68 0.04 6.40
CA GLY A 96 13.51 -0.83 6.22
C GLY A 96 12.20 -0.14 6.64
N VAL A 97 12.13 0.41 7.85
CA VAL A 97 10.90 1.09 8.32
C VAL A 97 10.55 2.30 7.45
N ILE A 98 11.53 3.04 6.96
CA ILE A 98 11.29 4.19 6.08
C ILE A 98 10.75 3.75 4.73
N SER A 99 11.27 2.65 4.17
CA SER A 99 10.72 2.04 2.95
C SER A 99 9.28 1.56 3.13
N GLU A 100 8.93 1.02 4.31
CA GLU A 100 7.57 0.58 4.63
C GLU A 100 6.61 1.77 4.71
N VAL A 101 7.05 2.89 5.30
CA VAL A 101 6.28 4.13 5.33
C VAL A 101 6.09 4.70 3.93
N ALA A 102 7.14 4.74 3.11
CA ALA A 102 7.06 5.20 1.72
C ALA A 102 6.07 4.34 0.91
N LEU A 103 6.15 3.03 1.06
CA LEU A 103 5.27 2.10 0.38
C LEU A 103 3.81 2.24 0.85
N SER A 104 3.60 2.37 2.16
CA SER A 104 2.26 2.55 2.73
C SER A 104 1.63 3.89 2.32
N ALA A 105 2.43 4.94 2.19
CA ALA A 105 1.94 6.24 1.74
C ALA A 105 1.59 6.22 0.25
N ALA A 106 2.40 5.53 -0.55
CA ALA A 106 2.22 5.41 -2.00
C ALA A 106 1.02 4.54 -2.39
N LEU A 107 0.80 3.44 -1.67
CA LEU A 107 -0.24 2.46 -2.00
C LEU A 107 -1.59 2.72 -1.29
N GLY A 108 -1.72 3.81 -0.54
CA GLY A 108 -2.94 4.13 0.20
C GLY A 108 -4.18 4.35 -0.68
N ALA A 109 -5.32 4.66 -0.04
CA ALA A 109 -6.65 4.75 -0.69
C ALA A 109 -6.78 5.70 -1.89
N LYS A 110 -5.78 6.55 -2.16
CA LYS A 110 -5.74 7.42 -3.35
C LYS A 110 -5.23 6.72 -4.61
N LEU A 111 -4.69 5.51 -4.48
CA LEU A 111 -4.15 4.75 -5.61
C LEU A 111 -5.27 4.27 -6.55
N PHE A 112 -6.49 4.09 -6.03
CA PHE A 112 -7.64 3.59 -6.78
C PHE A 112 -8.77 4.61 -6.77
N HIS A 113 -9.42 4.81 -7.92
CA HIS A 113 -10.57 5.68 -8.03
C HIS A 113 -11.86 4.86 -7.87
N THR A 114 -12.45 4.88 -6.67
CA THR A 114 -13.65 4.09 -6.35
C THR A 114 -14.77 4.97 -5.75
N PRO A 115 -15.42 5.83 -6.55
CA PRO A 115 -16.46 6.73 -6.07
C PRO A 115 -17.59 5.97 -5.36
N GLY A 116 -17.91 6.37 -4.13
CA GLY A 116 -18.97 5.74 -3.32
C GLY A 116 -18.55 4.47 -2.58
N TYR A 117 -17.34 3.96 -2.82
CA TYR A 117 -16.80 2.77 -2.15
C TYR A 117 -15.44 2.99 -1.46
N GLU A 118 -15.01 4.24 -1.30
CA GLU A 118 -13.71 4.63 -0.73
C GLU A 118 -13.50 4.07 0.68
N LYS A 119 -14.59 3.99 1.46
CA LYS A 119 -14.57 3.39 2.80
C LYS A 119 -14.17 1.91 2.75
N TYR A 120 -14.67 1.14 1.78
CA TYR A 120 -14.35 -0.27 1.63
C TYR A 120 -12.89 -0.45 1.20
N VAL A 121 -12.43 0.34 0.22
CA VAL A 121 -11.01 0.34 -0.19
C VAL A 121 -10.11 0.68 0.99
N THR A 122 -10.44 1.71 1.77
CA THR A 122 -9.67 2.12 2.95
C THR A 122 -9.63 1.02 4.02
N GLN A 123 -10.74 0.32 4.26
CA GLN A 123 -10.79 -0.80 5.20
C GLN A 123 -9.95 -1.98 4.75
N HIS A 124 -10.02 -2.35 3.45
CA HIS A 124 -9.20 -3.41 2.88
C HIS A 124 -7.72 -3.06 2.90
N TRP A 125 -7.38 -1.80 2.58
CA TRP A 125 -6.04 -1.27 2.71
C TRP A 125 -5.49 -1.39 4.13
N HIS A 126 -6.25 -0.96 5.15
CA HIS A 126 -5.82 -1.12 6.55
C HIS A 126 -5.61 -2.58 6.95
N LYS A 127 -6.46 -3.50 6.48
CA LYS A 127 -6.27 -4.94 6.71
C LYS A 127 -4.98 -5.44 6.06
N ALA A 128 -4.72 -5.08 4.81
CA ALA A 128 -3.50 -5.45 4.10
C ALA A 128 -2.24 -4.93 4.80
N LEU A 129 -2.27 -3.67 5.24
CA LEU A 129 -1.19 -3.07 6.03
C LEU A 129 -0.95 -3.82 7.34
N LEU A 130 -2.00 -4.13 8.09
CA LEU A 130 -1.90 -4.93 9.32
C LEU A 130 -1.34 -6.32 9.03
N THR A 131 -1.79 -6.99 7.96
CA THR A 131 -1.27 -8.29 7.54
C THR A 131 0.22 -8.20 7.23
N GLY A 132 0.67 -7.19 6.48
CA GLY A 132 2.09 -6.96 6.21
C GLY A 132 2.90 -6.77 7.50
N LEU A 133 2.43 -5.93 8.41
CA LEU A 133 3.11 -5.65 9.69
C LEU A 133 3.22 -6.91 10.57
N TRP A 134 2.16 -7.71 10.68
CA TRP A 134 2.18 -8.97 11.43
C TRP A 134 3.02 -10.05 10.74
N ALA A 135 2.94 -10.16 9.42
CA ALA A 135 3.73 -11.11 8.65
C ALA A 135 5.23 -10.83 8.82
N LYS A 136 5.63 -9.56 8.93
CA LYS A 136 6.99 -9.15 9.28
C LYS A 136 7.43 -9.66 10.66
N GLU A 137 6.56 -9.63 11.67
CA GLU A 137 6.89 -10.16 12.99
C GLU A 137 7.08 -11.69 12.95
N VAL A 138 6.23 -12.39 12.19
CA VAL A 138 6.40 -13.83 11.94
C VAL A 138 7.70 -14.12 11.20
N ALA A 139 8.03 -13.34 10.17
CA ALA A 139 9.24 -13.50 9.36
C ALA A 139 10.52 -13.39 10.22
N ARG A 140 10.55 -12.46 11.19
CA ARG A 140 11.67 -12.33 12.15
C ARG A 140 11.89 -13.62 12.93
N GLN A 141 10.82 -14.23 13.43
CA GLN A 141 10.89 -15.48 14.19
C GLN A 141 11.31 -16.66 13.32
N CYS A 142 10.86 -16.67 12.06
CA CYS A 142 11.20 -17.71 11.09
C CYS A 142 12.56 -17.50 10.38
N ARG A 143 13.28 -16.40 10.66
CA ARG A 143 14.51 -15.99 9.95
C ARG A 143 14.32 -15.87 8.44
N ALA A 144 13.13 -15.44 8.01
CA ALA A 144 12.83 -15.12 6.62
C ALA A 144 13.15 -13.66 6.31
N ASN A 145 13.21 -13.31 5.02
CA ASN A 145 13.38 -11.93 4.58
C ASN A 145 12.16 -11.10 4.99
N VAL A 146 12.37 -10.14 5.89
CA VAL A 146 11.31 -9.37 6.54
C VAL A 146 10.65 -8.41 5.55
N GLU A 147 11.45 -7.76 4.71
CA GLU A 147 11.00 -6.77 3.74
C GLU A 147 10.11 -7.42 2.67
N VAL A 148 10.51 -8.58 2.15
CA VAL A 148 9.75 -9.35 1.16
C VAL A 148 8.42 -9.85 1.74
N VAL A 149 8.43 -10.33 2.99
CA VAL A 149 7.21 -10.82 3.65
C VAL A 149 6.25 -9.67 3.98
N PHE A 150 6.76 -8.52 4.42
CA PHE A 150 5.94 -7.31 4.59
C PHE A 150 5.27 -6.91 3.28
N LEU A 151 6.06 -6.83 2.18
CA LEU A 151 5.56 -6.48 0.86
C LEU A 151 4.48 -7.46 0.37
N ALA A 152 4.71 -8.77 0.54
CA ALA A 152 3.75 -9.80 0.20
C ALA A 152 2.44 -9.62 1.00
N GLY A 153 2.54 -9.38 2.31
CA GLY A 153 1.38 -9.14 3.16
C GLY A 153 0.64 -7.84 2.80
N LEU A 154 1.35 -6.79 2.38
CA LEU A 154 0.75 -5.54 1.95
C LEU A 154 0.04 -5.65 0.60
N LEU A 155 0.62 -6.40 -0.35
CA LEU A 155 0.10 -6.53 -1.71
C LEU A 155 -0.90 -7.68 -1.89
N HIS A 156 -1.05 -8.58 -0.93
CA HIS A 156 -1.86 -9.80 -1.10
C HIS A 156 -3.32 -9.53 -1.51
N SER A 157 -3.87 -8.37 -1.14
CA SER A 157 -5.25 -7.99 -1.45
C SER A 157 -5.37 -6.83 -2.44
N ILE A 158 -4.31 -6.53 -3.20
CA ILE A 158 -4.30 -5.41 -4.17
C ILE A 158 -5.33 -5.59 -5.29
N GLY A 159 -5.72 -6.83 -5.58
CA GLY A 159 -6.76 -7.13 -6.58
C GLY A 159 -8.16 -6.66 -6.17
N TYR A 160 -8.45 -6.53 -4.86
CA TYR A 160 -9.77 -6.08 -4.39
C TYR A 160 -10.13 -4.67 -4.89
N PRO A 161 -9.32 -3.63 -4.61
CA PRO A 161 -9.62 -2.29 -5.10
C PRO A 161 -9.48 -2.18 -6.63
N ALA A 162 -8.60 -2.95 -7.27
CA ALA A 162 -8.49 -3.00 -8.73
C ALA A 162 -9.78 -3.50 -9.40
N ILE A 163 -10.32 -4.63 -8.94
CA ILE A 163 -11.59 -5.19 -9.43
C ILE A 163 -12.74 -4.21 -9.19
N LEU A 164 -12.79 -3.61 -8.00
CA LEU A 164 -13.84 -2.66 -7.65
C LEU A 164 -13.82 -1.42 -8.57
N GLN A 165 -12.64 -0.88 -8.85
CA GLN A 165 -12.48 0.23 -9.80
C GLN A 165 -12.97 -0.18 -11.20
N THR A 166 -12.52 -1.33 -11.72
CA THR A 166 -12.93 -1.82 -13.04
C THR A 166 -14.45 -2.01 -13.15
N ILE A 167 -15.11 -2.53 -12.11
CA ILE A 167 -16.57 -2.68 -12.11
C ILE A 167 -17.27 -1.31 -12.15
N ILE A 168 -16.76 -0.34 -11.39
CA ILE A 168 -17.32 1.02 -11.38
C ILE A 168 -17.20 1.66 -12.77
N GLU A 169 -16.02 1.58 -13.39
CA GLU A 169 -15.77 2.11 -14.73
C GLU A 169 -16.64 1.46 -15.82
N GLN A 170 -16.99 0.18 -15.67
CA GLN A 170 -17.90 -0.52 -16.59
C GLN A 170 -19.38 -0.21 -16.33
N SER A 171 -19.70 0.42 -15.20
CA SER A 171 -21.08 0.78 -14.83
C SER A 171 -21.48 2.21 -15.22
N GLU A 172 -20.51 3.03 -15.65
CA GLU A 172 -20.71 4.37 -16.22
C GLU A 172 -20.96 4.34 -17.74
#